data_AF-A0A964N807-F1
#
_entry.id   AF-A0A964N807-F1
#
_cell.length_a   1.000
_cell.length_b   1.000
_cell.length_c   1.000
_cell.angle_alpha   90.00
_cell.angle_beta   90.00
_cell.angle_gamma   90.00
#
_symmetry.space_group_name_H-M   'P 1'
#
loop_
_entity.id
_entity.type
_entity.pdbx_description
1 polymer ?
#
loop_
_entity_poly.entity_id
_entity_poly.type
_entity_poly.pdbx_seq_one_letter_code
_entity_poly.pdbx_strand_id
1 'polypeptide(L)'
;MHDNLPFFANPENWVAIAVVLFLVIFGRKVWSTLTQTLDDRASAVQAELEEAARLRREAEALLQEAQVRRHAALREAQSLLEGAQAEATRVTAAAAAEAEASAKRRERMAMDRIAAAEKAAVDEVRITAAEVATAAARDVISQTLTAEADAKLVEHAIGQLPAALRAA
;
A
#
# COMPACT_ATOMS: atom_id res chain seq x y z
N MET A 1 49.06 -79.36 -73.04
CA MET A 1 47.91 -79.13 -73.93
C MET A 1 47.14 -77.96 -73.33
N HIS A 2 47.49 -76.75 -73.75
CA HIS A 2 46.68 -75.58 -73.46
C HIS A 2 45.66 -75.52 -74.60
N ASP A 3 44.50 -76.12 -74.37
CA ASP A 3 43.37 -75.88 -75.24
C ASP A 3 42.98 -74.42 -75.03
N ASN A 4 43.47 -73.57 -75.92
CA ASN A 4 43.03 -72.20 -76.07
C ASN A 4 41.60 -72.25 -76.63
N LEU A 5 40.66 -72.71 -75.80
CA LEU A 5 39.26 -72.43 -76.02
C LEU A 5 39.14 -70.91 -76.14
N PRO A 6 38.50 -70.39 -77.21
CA PRO A 6 38.39 -68.95 -77.40
C PRO A 6 37.85 -68.32 -76.11
N PHE A 7 38.27 -67.10 -75.75
CA PHE A 7 37.87 -66.39 -74.51
C PHE A 7 36.35 -66.49 -74.21
N PHE A 8 35.55 -66.61 -75.26
CA PHE A 8 34.10 -66.73 -75.28
C PHE A 8 33.51 -68.14 -75.04
N ALA A 9 34.34 -69.20 -74.95
CA ALA A 9 33.93 -70.59 -74.73
C ALA A 9 34.06 -71.04 -73.26
N ASN A 10 34.67 -70.22 -72.39
CA ASN A 10 34.74 -70.49 -70.95
C ASN A 10 33.53 -69.87 -70.21
N PRO A 11 32.70 -70.68 -69.53
CA PRO A 11 31.52 -70.18 -68.80
C PRO A 11 31.85 -69.15 -67.71
N GLU A 12 33.01 -69.28 -67.06
CA GLU A 12 33.48 -68.37 -66.01
C GLU A 12 33.65 -66.92 -66.51
N ASN A 13 34.09 -66.74 -67.76
CA ASN A 13 34.27 -65.41 -68.35
C ASN A 13 32.91 -64.73 -68.63
N TRP A 14 31.89 -65.50 -69.04
CA TRP A 14 30.53 -64.99 -69.21
C TRP A 14 29.89 -64.57 -67.88
N VAL A 15 30.13 -65.32 -66.81
CA VAL A 15 29.69 -64.95 -65.46
C VAL A 15 30.38 -63.67 -65.00
N ALA A 16 31.69 -63.54 -65.21
CA ALA A 16 32.44 -62.32 -64.88
C ALA A 16 31.92 -61.09 -65.66
N ILE A 17 31.65 -61.23 -66.96
CA ILE A 17 31.08 -60.16 -67.79
C ILE A 17 29.67 -59.78 -67.29
N ALA A 18 28.83 -60.76 -66.94
CA ALA A 18 27.50 -60.51 -66.40
C ALA A 18 27.55 -59.78 -65.04
N VAL A 19 28.49 -60.14 -64.15
CA VAL A 19 28.71 -59.47 -62.86
C VAL A 19 29.20 -58.03 -63.05
N VAL A 20 30.15 -57.80 -63.96
CA VAL A 20 30.64 -56.45 -64.27
C VAL A 20 29.52 -55.60 -64.86
N LEU A 21 28.75 -56.13 -65.82
CA LEU A 21 27.61 -55.42 -66.41
C LEU A 21 26.53 -55.11 -65.36
N PHE A 22 26.24 -56.05 -64.46
CA PHE A 22 25.33 -55.83 -63.33
C PHE A 22 25.82 -54.73 -62.39
N LEU A 23 27.10 -54.73 -62.02
CA LEU A 23 27.69 -53.69 -61.16
C LEU A 23 27.71 -52.32 -61.85
N VAL A 24 27.93 -52.25 -63.16
CA VAL A 24 27.87 -50.98 -63.90
C VAL A 24 26.45 -50.42 -63.95
N ILE A 25 25.44 -51.27 -64.17
CA ILE A 25 24.04 -50.84 -64.28
C ILE A 25 23.45 -50.53 -62.88
N PHE A 26 23.68 -51.38 -61.88
CA PHE A 26 23.05 -51.27 -60.56
C PHE A 26 23.94 -50.65 -59.49
N GLY A 27 25.26 -50.74 -59.60
CA GLY A 27 26.21 -50.27 -58.57
C GLY A 27 26.11 -48.77 -58.31
N ARG A 28 25.92 -47.94 -59.36
CA ARG A 28 25.70 -46.50 -59.19
C ARG A 28 24.43 -46.19 -58.38
N LYS A 29 23.35 -46.94 -58.60
CA LYS A 29 22.09 -46.76 -57.87
C LYS A 29 22.22 -47.18 -56.42
N VAL A 30 22.82 -48.35 -56.17
CA VAL A 30 23.07 -48.85 -54.80
C VAL A 30 23.98 -47.90 -54.02
N TRP A 31 25.09 -47.45 -54.63
CA TRP A 31 26.01 -46.51 -54.01
C TRP A 31 25.33 -45.18 -53.69
N SER A 32 24.60 -44.60 -54.65
CA SER A 32 23.89 -43.34 -54.48
C SER A 32 22.83 -43.40 -53.37
N THR A 33 22.06 -44.49 -53.29
CA THR A 33 21.06 -44.65 -52.24
C THR A 33 21.72 -44.80 -50.87
N LEU A 34 22.83 -45.56 -50.78
CA LEU A 34 23.53 -45.75 -49.51
C LEU A 34 24.13 -44.44 -48.99
N THR A 35 24.81 -43.66 -49.84
CA THR A 35 25.36 -42.36 -49.44
C THR A 35 24.25 -41.38 -49.07
N GLN A 36 23.15 -41.33 -49.83
CA GLN A 36 22.03 -40.46 -49.52
C GLN A 36 21.43 -40.78 -48.14
N THR A 37 21.22 -42.05 -47.80
CA THR A 37 20.68 -42.39 -46.47
C THR A 37 21.62 -42.04 -45.31
N LEU A 38 22.94 -42.08 -45.53
CA LEU A 38 23.93 -41.68 -44.53
C LEU A 38 23.96 -40.17 -44.37
N ASP A 39 23.92 -39.43 -45.47
CA ASP A 39 23.85 -37.96 -45.48
C ASP A 39 22.54 -37.47 -44.83
N ASP A 40 21.40 -38.10 -45.15
CA ASP A 40 20.11 -37.79 -44.54
C ASP A 40 20.18 -37.97 -43.02
N ARG A 41 20.75 -39.07 -42.55
CA ARG A 41 20.95 -39.31 -41.10
C ARG A 41 21.91 -38.29 -40.47
N ALA A 42 23.02 -37.98 -41.13
CA ALA A 42 23.97 -37.00 -40.63
C ALA A 42 23.32 -35.62 -40.51
N SER A 43 22.52 -35.22 -41.52
CA SER A 43 21.78 -33.96 -41.52
C SER A 43 20.72 -33.91 -40.42
N ALA A 44 19.99 -35.00 -40.19
CA ALA A 44 19.00 -35.10 -39.13
C ALA A 44 19.64 -34.97 -37.74
N VAL A 45 20.75 -35.69 -37.49
CA VAL A 45 21.49 -35.60 -36.23
C VAL A 45 22.07 -34.19 -36.04
N GLN A 46 22.62 -33.58 -37.09
CA GLN A 46 23.12 -32.21 -37.03
C GLN A 46 22.00 -31.23 -36.67
N ALA A 47 20.83 -31.36 -37.31
CA ALA A 47 19.67 -30.51 -37.01
C ALA A 47 19.16 -30.69 -35.57
N GLU A 48 19.09 -31.93 -35.07
CA GLU A 48 18.71 -32.21 -33.68
C GLU A 48 19.72 -31.62 -32.67
N LEU A 49 21.02 -31.71 -32.96
CA LEU A 49 22.07 -31.13 -32.12
C LEU A 49 22.01 -29.59 -32.12
N GLU A 50 21.75 -28.98 -33.27
CA GLU A 50 21.58 -27.53 -33.39
C GLU A 50 20.35 -27.03 -32.63
N GLU A 51 19.24 -27.76 -32.72
CA GLU A 51 18.02 -27.47 -31.98
C GLU A 51 18.22 -27.65 -30.47
N ALA A 52 18.86 -28.74 -30.04
CA ALA A 52 19.21 -28.95 -28.64
C ALA A 52 20.13 -27.84 -28.10
N ALA A 53 21.12 -27.42 -28.89
CA ALA A 53 21.99 -26.31 -28.53
C ALA A 53 21.24 -24.97 -28.47
N ARG A 54 20.27 -24.74 -29.37
CA ARG A 54 19.40 -23.56 -29.33
C ARG A 54 18.54 -23.54 -28.08
N LEU A 55 17.84 -24.65 -27.80
CA LEU A 55 16.99 -24.80 -26.61
C LEU A 55 17.78 -24.62 -25.31
N ARG A 56 19.02 -25.16 -25.25
CA ARG A 56 19.90 -24.95 -24.10
C ARG A 56 20.24 -23.48 -23.91
N ARG A 57 20.60 -22.76 -24.98
CA ARG A 57 20.88 -21.31 -24.89
C ARG A 57 19.65 -20.51 -24.45
N GLU A 58 18.46 -20.85 -24.96
CA GLU A 58 17.21 -20.22 -24.55
C GLU A 58 16.90 -20.49 -23.08
N ALA A 59 17.08 -21.73 -22.60
CA ALA A 59 16.89 -22.08 -21.20
C ALA A 59 17.89 -21.36 -20.28
N GLU A 60 19.15 -21.27 -20.68
CA GLU A 60 20.18 -20.52 -19.94
C GLU A 60 19.84 -19.02 -19.89
N ALA A 61 19.36 -18.44 -21.00
CA ALA A 61 18.92 -17.04 -21.05
C ALA A 61 17.70 -16.78 -20.15
N LEU A 62 16.69 -17.65 -20.20
CA LEU A 62 15.51 -17.57 -19.34
C LEU A 62 15.87 -17.72 -17.86
N LEU A 63 16.81 -18.60 -17.53
CA LEU A 63 17.28 -18.77 -16.16
C LEU A 63 17.97 -17.51 -15.65
N GLN A 64 18.85 -16.90 -16.45
CA GLN A 64 19.51 -15.63 -16.09
C GLN A 64 18.49 -14.52 -15.91
N GLU A 65 17.53 -14.40 -16.82
CA GLU A 65 16.46 -13.41 -16.70
C GLU A 65 15.61 -13.64 -15.44
N ALA A 66 15.22 -14.88 -15.15
CA ALA A 66 14.47 -15.23 -13.96
C ALA A 66 15.26 -14.89 -12.67
N GLN A 67 16.57 -15.14 -12.65
CA GLN A 67 17.43 -14.77 -11.52
C GLN A 67 17.49 -13.25 -11.34
N VAL A 68 17.68 -12.48 -12.41
CA VAL A 68 17.70 -11.01 -12.37
C VAL A 68 16.35 -10.48 -11.88
N ARG A 69 15.23 -10.98 -12.43
CA ARG A 69 13.87 -10.60 -12.00
C ARG A 69 13.63 -10.94 -10.54
N ARG A 70 14.07 -12.12 -10.08
CA ARG A 70 13.98 -12.52 -8.67
C ARG A 70 14.76 -11.55 -7.75
N HIS A 71 15.99 -11.21 -8.11
CA HIS A 71 16.77 -10.26 -7.32
C HIS A 71 16.16 -8.86 -7.31
N ALA A 72 15.62 -8.40 -8.43
CA ALA A 72 14.91 -7.12 -8.51
C ALA A 72 13.67 -7.12 -7.60
N ALA A 73 12.83 -8.17 -7.69
CA ALA A 73 11.65 -8.32 -6.85
C ALA A 73 11.98 -8.36 -5.35
N LEU A 74 13.06 -9.03 -4.96
CA LEU A 74 13.52 -9.05 -3.56
C LEU A 74 13.95 -7.66 -3.07
N ARG A 75 14.66 -6.89 -3.91
CA ARG A 75 15.04 -5.51 -3.56
C ARG A 75 13.82 -4.59 -3.46
N GLU A 76 12.88 -4.72 -4.38
CA GLU A 76 11.64 -3.96 -4.36
C GLU A 76 10.80 -4.29 -3.13
N ALA A 77 10.64 -5.58 -2.79
CA ALA A 77 9.96 -6.03 -1.58
C ALA A 77 10.61 -5.48 -0.30
N GLN A 78 11.96 -5.48 -0.24
CA GLN A 78 12.69 -4.90 0.88
C GLN A 78 12.44 -3.39 0.99
N SER A 79 12.52 -2.66 -0.13
CA SER A 79 12.24 -1.22 -0.16
C SER A 79 10.80 -0.89 0.23
N LEU A 80 9.83 -1.71 -0.20
CA LEU A 80 8.43 -1.60 0.21
C LEU A 80 8.25 -1.80 1.71
N LEU A 81 8.93 -2.81 2.29
CA LEU A 81 8.85 -3.08 3.72
C LEU A 81 9.45 -1.93 4.54
N GLU A 82 10.61 -1.42 4.14
CA GLU A 82 11.26 -0.27 4.77
C GLU A 82 10.37 0.98 4.68
N GLY A 83 9.79 1.25 3.50
CA GLY A 83 8.85 2.35 3.30
C GLY A 83 7.60 2.21 4.17
N ALA A 84 7.02 1.01 4.25
CA ALA A 84 5.85 0.74 5.07
C ALA A 84 6.16 0.92 6.57
N GLN A 85 7.34 0.50 7.03
CA GLN A 85 7.73 0.66 8.43
C GLN A 85 7.97 2.13 8.79
N ALA A 86 8.65 2.88 7.92
CA ALA A 86 8.85 4.32 8.11
C ALA A 86 7.52 5.07 8.13
N GLU A 87 6.60 4.73 7.23
CA GLU A 87 5.28 5.32 7.17
C GLU A 87 4.43 4.97 8.40
N ALA A 88 4.48 3.72 8.87
CA ALA A 88 3.81 3.31 10.11
C ALA A 88 4.33 4.10 11.33
N THR A 89 5.65 4.29 11.45
CA THR A 89 6.24 5.13 12.50
C THR A 89 5.77 6.59 12.39
N ARG A 90 5.70 7.14 11.17
CA ARG A 90 5.24 8.51 10.93
C ARG A 90 3.77 8.70 11.31
N VAL A 91 2.91 7.78 10.88
CA VAL A 91 1.47 7.81 11.16
C VAL A 91 1.20 7.64 12.66
N THR A 92 1.89 6.71 13.31
CA THR A 92 1.73 6.50 14.76
C THR A 92 2.19 7.71 15.57
N ALA A 93 3.33 8.32 15.22
CA ALA A 93 3.81 9.55 15.86
C ALA A 93 2.83 10.72 15.65
N ALA A 94 2.32 10.91 14.43
CA ALA A 94 1.34 11.95 14.12
C ALA A 94 0.02 11.73 14.90
N ALA A 95 -0.48 10.50 14.93
CA ALA A 95 -1.69 10.14 15.67
C ALA A 95 -1.53 10.36 17.17
N ALA A 96 -0.37 10.02 17.75
CA ALA A 96 -0.07 10.27 19.16
C ALA A 96 -0.05 11.78 19.47
N ALA A 97 0.61 12.58 18.63
CA ALA A 97 0.66 14.02 18.79
C ALA A 97 -0.74 14.67 18.67
N GLU A 98 -1.56 14.21 17.73
CA GLU A 98 -2.93 14.69 17.57
C GLU A 98 -3.83 14.27 18.74
N ALA A 99 -3.68 13.05 19.25
CA ALA A 99 -4.39 12.57 20.44
C ALA A 99 -4.03 13.41 21.67
N GLU A 100 -2.75 13.70 21.90
CA GLU A 100 -2.30 14.57 22.99
C GLU A 100 -2.86 15.99 22.85
N ALA A 101 -2.80 16.57 21.64
CA ALA A 101 -3.36 17.89 21.38
C ALA A 101 -4.88 17.92 21.61
N SER A 102 -5.60 16.87 21.22
CA SER A 102 -7.03 16.73 21.46
C SER A 102 -7.35 16.60 22.95
N ALA A 103 -6.56 15.83 23.70
CA ALA A 103 -6.70 15.69 25.14
C ALA A 103 -6.51 17.05 25.85
N LYS A 104 -5.44 17.80 25.53
CA LYS A 104 -5.19 19.14 26.09
C LYS A 104 -6.32 20.12 25.76
N ARG A 105 -6.87 20.08 24.54
CA ARG A 105 -8.03 20.92 24.18
C ARG A 105 -9.26 20.56 25.01
N ARG A 106 -9.53 19.27 25.22
CA ARG A 106 -10.67 18.80 26.04
C ARG A 106 -10.50 19.17 27.50
N GLU A 107 -9.30 19.01 28.04
CA GLU A 107 -8.96 19.42 29.41
C GLU A 107 -9.21 20.92 29.59
N ARG A 108 -8.69 21.76 28.69
CA ARG A 108 -8.93 23.21 28.74
C ARG A 108 -10.41 23.56 28.67
N MET A 109 -11.16 22.96 27.75
CA MET A 109 -12.61 23.16 27.67
C MET A 109 -13.34 22.75 28.95
N ALA A 110 -12.91 21.67 29.61
CA ALA A 110 -13.48 21.24 30.88
C ALA A 110 -13.17 22.25 32.00
N MET A 111 -11.92 22.72 32.08
CA MET A 111 -11.51 23.74 33.05
C MET A 111 -12.26 25.06 32.84
N ASP A 112 -12.40 25.51 31.59
CA ASP A 112 -13.15 26.72 31.26
C ASP A 112 -14.64 26.58 31.65
N ARG A 113 -15.24 25.39 31.46
CA ARG A 113 -16.61 25.10 31.91
C ARG A 113 -16.75 25.09 33.42
N ILE A 114 -15.78 24.50 34.13
CA ILE A 114 -15.77 24.49 35.61
C ILE A 114 -15.69 25.94 36.11
N ALA A 115 -14.75 26.74 35.61
CA ALA A 115 -14.61 28.14 36.00
C ALA A 115 -15.88 28.96 35.72
N ALA A 116 -16.55 28.72 34.58
CA ALA A 116 -17.82 29.36 34.27
C ALA A 116 -18.94 28.93 35.23
N ALA A 117 -19.02 27.64 35.57
CA ALA A 117 -20.00 27.11 36.51
C ALA A 117 -19.76 27.61 37.94
N GLU A 118 -18.51 27.68 38.39
CA GLU A 118 -18.12 28.26 39.67
C GLU A 118 -18.57 29.72 39.77
N LYS A 119 -18.28 30.53 38.74
CA LYS A 119 -18.72 31.91 38.70
C LYS A 119 -20.24 32.03 38.77
N ALA A 120 -20.96 31.22 37.99
CA ALA A 120 -22.42 31.20 38.00
C ALA A 120 -22.98 30.83 39.40
N ALA A 121 -22.40 29.83 40.06
CA ALA A 121 -22.80 29.42 41.40
C ALA A 121 -22.54 30.52 42.45
N VAL A 122 -21.40 31.21 42.37
CA VAL A 122 -21.13 32.36 43.27
C VAL A 122 -22.13 33.49 43.05
N ASP A 123 -22.45 33.80 41.79
CA ASP A 123 -23.42 34.84 41.47
C ASP A 123 -24.83 34.44 41.94
N GLU A 124 -25.23 33.16 41.80
CA GLU A 124 -26.49 32.64 42.33
C GLU A 124 -26.59 32.77 43.85
N VAL A 125 -25.55 32.36 44.59
CA VAL A 125 -25.52 32.51 46.06
C VAL A 125 -25.63 33.97 46.48
N ARG A 126 -25.00 34.90 45.76
CA ARG A 126 -25.09 36.34 46.04
C ARG A 126 -26.50 36.88 45.81
N ILE A 127 -27.15 36.46 44.73
CA ILE A 127 -28.53 36.84 44.43
C ILE A 127 -29.46 36.32 45.53
N THR A 128 -29.38 35.04 45.89
CA THR A 128 -30.20 34.47 46.97
C THR A 128 -29.94 35.17 48.31
N ALA A 129 -28.69 35.48 48.63
CA ALA A 129 -28.36 36.22 49.85
C ALA A 129 -28.95 37.64 49.85
N ALA A 130 -28.91 38.34 48.72
CA ALA A 130 -29.52 39.66 48.55
C ALA A 130 -31.05 39.60 48.69
N GLU A 131 -31.69 38.57 48.14
CA GLU A 131 -33.14 38.34 48.29
C GLU A 131 -33.52 38.09 49.74
N VAL A 132 -32.79 37.22 50.45
CA VAL A 132 -33.03 36.94 51.88
C VAL A 132 -32.81 38.19 52.74
N ALA A 133 -31.72 38.94 52.49
CA ALA A 133 -31.43 40.18 53.20
C ALA A 133 -32.52 41.23 52.97
N THR A 134 -33.01 41.36 51.73
CA THR A 134 -34.10 42.29 51.37
C THR A 134 -35.42 41.87 52.03
N ALA A 135 -35.73 40.58 52.05
CA ALA A 135 -36.91 40.05 52.73
C ALA A 135 -36.86 40.30 54.24
N ALA A 136 -35.71 40.05 54.88
CA ALA A 136 -35.52 40.31 56.31
C ALA A 136 -35.60 41.81 56.62
N ALA A 137 -34.99 42.68 55.79
CA ALA A 137 -35.10 44.13 55.94
C ALA A 137 -36.56 44.60 55.83
N ARG A 138 -37.32 44.06 54.88
CA ARG A 138 -38.75 44.36 54.73
C ARG A 138 -39.54 43.97 55.99
N ASP A 139 -39.26 42.80 56.56
CA ASP A 139 -39.94 42.32 57.76
C ASP A 139 -39.63 43.21 58.98
N VAL A 140 -38.36 43.53 59.20
CA VAL A 140 -37.91 44.45 60.27
C VAL A 140 -38.54 45.84 60.10
N ILE A 141 -38.56 46.39 58.88
CA ILE A 141 -39.21 47.68 58.61
C ILE A 141 -40.69 47.59 58.98
N SER A 142 -41.40 46.53 58.55
CA SER A 142 -42.83 46.38 58.86
C SER A 142 -43.15 46.31 60.36
N GLN A 143 -42.24 45.74 61.15
CA GLN A 143 -42.38 45.60 62.60
C GLN A 143 -41.98 46.88 63.37
N THR A 144 -41.08 47.70 62.82
CA THR A 144 -40.50 48.85 63.51
C THR A 144 -40.99 50.20 62.99
N LEU A 145 -41.72 50.23 61.87
CA LEU A 145 -42.24 51.45 61.28
C LEU A 145 -43.32 52.07 62.17
N THR A 146 -42.97 53.19 62.79
CA THR A 146 -43.90 54.03 63.55
C THR A 146 -44.42 55.18 62.68
N ALA A 147 -45.59 55.73 63.01
CA ALA A 147 -46.16 56.87 62.30
C ALA A 147 -45.22 58.10 62.25
N GLU A 148 -44.39 58.27 63.28
CA GLU A 148 -43.42 59.36 63.39
C GLU A 148 -42.18 59.14 62.50
N ALA A 149 -41.74 57.88 62.34
CA ALA A 149 -40.69 57.53 61.39
C ALA A 149 -41.18 57.65 59.94
N ASP A 150 -42.42 57.24 59.65
CA ASP A 150 -43.04 57.34 58.33
C ASP A 150 -43.21 58.81 57.89
N ALA A 151 -43.70 59.68 58.78
CA ALA A 151 -43.80 61.12 58.52
C ALA A 151 -42.44 61.76 58.20
N LYS A 152 -41.37 61.38 58.92
CA LYS A 152 -40.00 61.84 58.63
C LYS A 152 -39.48 61.35 57.28
N LEU A 153 -39.80 60.12 56.86
CA LEU A 153 -39.43 59.59 55.55
C LEU A 153 -40.12 60.35 54.42
N VAL A 154 -41.40 60.68 54.57
CA VAL A 154 -42.17 61.49 53.61
C VAL A 154 -41.58 62.90 53.50
N GLU A 155 -41.29 63.56 54.62
CA GLU A 155 -40.67 64.89 54.63
C GLU A 155 -39.28 64.86 53.96
N HIS A 156 -38.48 63.82 54.23
CA HIS A 156 -37.16 63.66 53.61
C HIS A 156 -37.26 63.42 52.08
N ALA A 157 -38.21 62.60 51.63
CA ALA A 157 -38.46 62.37 50.20
C ALA A 157 -38.92 63.65 49.49
N ILE A 158 -39.80 64.44 50.12
CA ILE A 158 -40.22 65.77 49.63
C ILE A 158 -39.01 66.72 49.56
N GLY A 159 -38.13 66.69 50.56
CA GLY A 159 -36.90 67.50 50.58
C GLY A 159 -35.86 67.10 49.51
N GLN A 160 -35.86 65.86 49.04
CA GLN A 160 -34.92 65.32 48.03
C GLN A 160 -35.37 65.57 46.58
N LEU A 161 -36.68 65.73 46.33
CA LEU A 161 -37.26 66.00 45.02
C LEU A 161 -36.59 67.16 44.24
N PRO A 162 -36.28 68.31 44.85
CA PRO A 162 -35.60 69.42 44.17
C PRO A 162 -34.18 69.09 43.67
N ALA A 163 -33.49 68.12 44.29
CA ALA A 163 -32.15 67.70 43.85
C ALA A 163 -32.24 66.70 42.69
N ALA A 164 -33.17 65.73 42.76
CA ALA A 164 -33.41 64.77 41.70
C ALA A 164 -33.90 65.43 40.40
N LEU A 165 -34.78 66.43 40.51
CA LEU A 165 -35.30 67.19 39.37
C LEU A 165 -34.28 68.14 38.72
N ARG A 166 -33.12 68.38 39.36
CA ARG A 166 -32.00 69.14 38.77
C ARG A 166 -30.92 68.25 38.15
N ALA A 167 -30.93 66.95 38.46
CA ALA A 167 -29.97 65.96 37.96
C ALA A 167 -30.48 65.16 36.74
N ALA A 168 -31.77 65.31 36.41
CA ALA A 168 -32.39 64.90 35.15
C ALA A 168 -32.40 66.07 34.16
#